data_AF-A0A6A2F785-F1
#
_entry.id   AF-A0A6A2F785-F1
#
_cell.length_a   1.000
_cell.length_b   1.000
_cell.length_c   1.000
_cell.angle_alpha   90.00
_cell.angle_beta   90.00
_cell.angle_gamma   90.00
#
_symmetry.space_group_name_H-M   'P 1'
#
loop_
_entity.id
_entity.type
_entity.pdbx_description
1 polymer ?
#
loop_
_entity_poly.entity_id
_entity_poly.type
_entity_poly.pdbx_seq_one_letter_code
_entity_poly.pdbx_strand_id
1 'polypeptide(L)'
;MRYKYTGDKMKKSILIGISIITVAWILLAAVALGFGETEISQIDIKGEIQYAQSNVSFRIIEPMYIPAGYNFESVEGKKFRGAAKDLDLASFSYKNGDEQLTIKETIVIKTIQNTELSTLPEDTREIVDINGIEGRYSEENGIKLLGWKIGNLSLSISSWKNKGQNQTSSSLGKEDMINIAKSVREKTPEEAIAEAQTKVSFSILQPTYIPEGYRMNTAQTTGTRFRGTSVELEQSSIFYIKGDEFFAKNEILNLRESLTIKEDTTFPESTSNIKWKYIDINGVQGHFLEEPDGVKSLNWEIGNLSLAISSQSYNESDFKGTSLSMEEMVKMARSIK
;
A
#
# COMPACT_ATOMS: atom_id res chain seq x y z
N MET A 1 67.36 4.47 22.13
CA MET A 1 65.91 4.24 21.99
C MET A 1 65.63 3.62 20.64
N ARG A 2 65.27 2.33 20.58
CA ARG A 2 64.92 1.61 19.35
C ARG A 2 63.40 1.39 19.36
N TYR A 3 62.69 1.96 18.37
CA TYR A 3 61.26 1.72 18.19
C TYR A 3 61.04 0.35 17.56
N LYS A 4 60.31 -0.52 18.27
CA LYS A 4 59.76 -1.78 17.76
C LYS A 4 58.52 -1.46 16.92
N TYR A 5 58.54 -1.83 15.64
CA TYR A 5 57.33 -1.92 14.81
C TYR A 5 56.62 -3.23 15.12
N THR A 6 55.42 -3.13 15.70
CA THR A 6 54.49 -4.25 15.89
C THR A 6 53.68 -4.40 14.60
N GLY A 7 53.83 -5.55 13.95
CA GLY A 7 53.10 -5.91 12.74
C GLY A 7 51.62 -6.10 13.03
N ASP A 8 50.80 -5.28 12.36
CA ASP A 8 49.35 -5.38 12.41
C ASP A 8 48.86 -6.43 11.41
N LYS A 9 48.08 -7.40 11.89
CA LYS A 9 47.49 -8.48 11.09
C LYS A 9 46.27 -7.92 10.37
N MET A 10 46.42 -7.59 9.09
CA MET A 10 45.28 -7.33 8.19
C MET A 10 44.34 -8.54 8.17
N LYS A 11 43.15 -8.37 8.76
CA LYS A 11 42.01 -9.28 8.57
C LYS A 11 41.49 -9.07 7.15
N LYS A 12 41.58 -10.11 6.33
CA LYS A 12 40.88 -10.19 5.04
C LYS A 12 39.39 -10.31 5.30
N SER A 13 38.66 -9.21 5.20
CA SER A 13 37.20 -9.22 5.15
C SER A 13 36.79 -9.56 3.71
N ILE A 14 36.32 -10.79 3.49
CA ILE A 14 35.64 -11.17 2.24
C ILE A 14 34.25 -10.56 2.32
N LEU A 15 34.09 -9.42 1.65
CA LEU A 15 32.81 -8.76 1.44
C LEU A 15 32.03 -9.58 0.40
N ILE A 16 31.14 -10.47 0.86
CA ILE A 16 30.17 -11.14 0.00
C ILE A 16 29.08 -10.11 -0.30
N GLY A 17 29.27 -9.36 -1.39
CA GLY A 17 28.24 -8.48 -1.93
C GLY A 17 27.12 -9.33 -2.52
N ILE A 18 26.09 -9.60 -1.74
CA ILE A 18 24.81 -10.07 -2.28
C ILE A 18 24.14 -8.86 -2.93
N SER A 19 23.98 -9.00 -4.23
CA SER A 19 23.63 -7.96 -5.17
C SER A 19 22.17 -7.55 -5.02
N ILE A 20 21.93 -6.25 -4.78
CA ILE A 20 20.62 -5.57 -4.88
C ILE A 20 20.02 -5.69 -6.30
N ILE A 21 20.77 -6.24 -7.25
CA ILE A 21 20.36 -6.40 -8.65
C ILE A 21 19.29 -7.48 -8.84
N THR A 22 19.19 -8.52 -8.00
CA THR A 22 18.27 -9.64 -8.29
C THR A 22 16.78 -9.30 -8.10
N VAL A 23 16.44 -8.41 -7.17
CA VAL A 23 15.03 -7.99 -6.96
C VAL A 23 14.60 -6.92 -7.97
N ALA A 24 15.55 -6.11 -8.47
CA ALA A 24 15.30 -5.14 -9.53
C ALA A 24 15.08 -5.79 -10.91
N TRP A 25 15.67 -6.96 -11.18
CA TRP A 25 15.52 -7.64 -12.48
C TRP A 25 14.15 -8.30 -12.70
N ILE A 26 13.45 -8.70 -11.64
CA ILE A 26 12.09 -9.28 -11.76
C ILE A 26 11.06 -8.20 -12.13
N LEU A 27 11.27 -6.94 -11.71
CA LEU A 27 10.41 -5.82 -12.11
C LEU A 27 10.79 -5.22 -13.48
N LEU A 28 12.06 -5.30 -13.90
CA LEU A 28 12.51 -4.75 -15.20
C LEU A 28 12.30 -5.69 -16.40
N ALA A 29 12.19 -7.00 -16.19
CA ALA A 29 11.86 -7.93 -17.28
C ALA A 29 10.43 -7.77 -17.82
N ALA A 30 9.52 -7.18 -17.02
CA ALA A 30 8.17 -6.86 -17.48
C ALA A 30 8.17 -5.71 -18.50
N VAL A 31 9.12 -4.77 -18.45
CA VAL A 31 9.10 -3.58 -19.32
C VAL A 31 9.69 -3.85 -20.73
N ALA A 32 10.46 -4.93 -20.91
CA ALA A 32 11.24 -5.14 -22.15
C ALA A 32 10.61 -6.06 -23.21
N LEU A 33 9.43 -6.65 -22.97
CA LEU A 33 8.82 -7.63 -23.89
C LEU A 33 7.40 -7.22 -24.31
N GLY A 34 7.31 -6.15 -25.10
CA GLY A 34 6.25 -5.89 -26.08
C GLY A 34 4.81 -6.08 -25.61
N PHE A 35 4.26 -5.11 -24.90
CA PHE A 35 2.81 -5.03 -24.67
C PHE A 35 2.10 -4.36 -25.84
N GLY A 36 1.27 -5.14 -26.52
CA GLY A 36 0.17 -4.64 -27.35
C GLY A 36 -0.97 -4.11 -26.47
N GLU A 37 -1.61 -3.05 -26.98
CA GLU A 37 -2.82 -2.37 -26.47
C GLU A 37 -2.91 -2.21 -24.94
N THR A 38 -2.22 -1.19 -24.44
CA THR A 38 -2.23 -0.77 -23.04
C THR A 38 -3.54 -0.07 -22.65
N GLU A 39 -4.10 -0.47 -21.51
CA GLU A 39 -4.93 0.38 -20.65
C GLU A 39 -4.04 1.49 -20.07
N ILE A 40 -3.84 2.58 -20.83
CA ILE A 40 -2.86 3.63 -20.51
C ILE A 40 -3.24 4.46 -19.27
N SER A 41 -4.49 4.43 -18.78
CA SER A 41 -4.96 5.33 -17.70
C SER A 41 -4.74 4.83 -16.27
N GLN A 42 -4.71 3.52 -16.00
CA GLN A 42 -4.66 3.01 -14.62
C GLN A 42 -3.23 2.87 -14.07
N ILE A 43 -2.24 2.67 -14.96
CA ILE A 43 -0.83 2.49 -14.58
C ILE A 43 -0.23 3.81 -14.08
N ASP A 44 -0.65 4.95 -14.64
CA ASP A 44 -0.12 6.27 -14.29
C ASP A 44 -0.52 6.70 -12.87
N ILE A 45 -1.81 6.57 -12.53
CA ILE A 45 -2.36 6.95 -11.22
C ILE A 45 -1.66 6.17 -10.08
N LYS A 46 -1.48 4.85 -10.25
CA LYS A 46 -0.82 4.03 -9.21
C LYS A 46 0.63 4.44 -8.98
N GLY A 47 1.35 4.78 -10.05
CA GLY A 47 2.71 5.30 -9.98
C GLY A 47 2.78 6.62 -9.20
N GLU A 48 1.88 7.56 -9.51
CA GLU A 48 1.82 8.83 -8.79
C GLU A 48 1.44 8.66 -7.31
N ILE A 49 0.45 7.80 -6.99
CA ILE A 49 0.07 7.51 -5.60
C ILE A 49 1.27 6.94 -4.85
N GLN A 50 2.02 6.01 -5.45
CA GLN A 50 3.21 5.44 -4.81
C GLN A 50 4.30 6.50 -4.58
N TYR A 51 4.49 7.41 -5.55
CA TYR A 51 5.42 8.52 -5.40
C TYR A 51 4.98 9.47 -4.28
N ALA A 52 3.72 9.90 -4.27
CA ALA A 52 3.15 10.73 -3.20
C ALA A 52 3.27 10.05 -1.83
N GLN A 53 2.98 8.74 -1.78
CA GLN A 53 3.09 7.91 -0.58
C GLN A 53 4.50 7.87 -0.02
N SER A 54 5.54 7.84 -0.86
CA SER A 54 6.94 7.88 -0.42
C SER A 54 7.33 9.20 0.25
N ASN A 55 6.57 10.26 -0.02
CA ASN A 55 6.81 11.61 0.49
C ASN A 55 6.05 11.94 1.76
N VAL A 56 5.22 11.05 2.29
CA VAL A 56 4.47 11.27 3.55
C VAL A 56 4.72 10.13 4.53
N SER A 57 4.45 10.36 5.82
CA SER A 57 4.59 9.36 6.88
C SER A 57 3.31 8.59 7.21
N PHE A 58 2.21 8.90 6.53
CA PHE A 58 0.92 8.23 6.68
C PHE A 58 0.49 7.56 5.37
N ARG A 59 -0.36 6.54 5.45
CA ARG A 59 -0.98 5.91 4.28
C ARG A 59 -2.01 6.84 3.64
N ILE A 60 -1.88 7.11 2.34
CA ILE A 60 -2.81 7.90 1.54
C ILE A 60 -4.09 7.07 1.26
N ILE A 61 -5.27 7.68 1.40
CA ILE A 61 -6.57 7.03 1.21
C ILE A 61 -7.19 7.48 -0.12
N GLU A 62 -7.27 6.55 -1.07
CA GLU A 62 -7.91 6.81 -2.37
C GLU A 62 -9.44 6.91 -2.23
N PRO A 63 -10.08 7.95 -2.81
CA PRO A 63 -11.54 8.04 -2.86
C PRO A 63 -12.13 6.93 -3.75
N MET A 64 -13.11 6.18 -3.24
CA MET A 64 -13.81 5.15 -4.04
C MET A 64 -14.88 5.71 -4.97
N TYR A 65 -15.29 6.97 -4.78
CA TYR A 65 -16.29 7.64 -5.61
C TYR A 65 -15.78 9.03 -6.00
N ILE A 66 -15.81 9.28 -7.31
CA ILE A 66 -15.61 10.60 -7.91
C ILE A 66 -16.79 10.84 -8.87
N PRO A 67 -17.50 11.97 -8.78
CA PRO A 67 -18.62 12.29 -9.65
C PRO A 67 -18.24 12.29 -11.13
N ALA A 68 -19.19 11.91 -11.97
CA ALA A 68 -18.99 11.86 -13.42
C ALA A 68 -18.52 13.22 -13.98
N GLY A 69 -17.55 13.17 -14.89
CA GLY A 69 -16.96 14.35 -15.54
C GLY A 69 -15.69 14.88 -14.88
N TYR A 70 -15.42 14.51 -13.61
CA TYR A 70 -14.14 14.81 -12.98
C TYR A 70 -13.10 13.75 -13.36
N ASN A 71 -12.01 14.20 -13.99
CA ASN A 71 -10.89 13.38 -14.37
C ASN A 71 -9.74 13.59 -13.38
N PHE A 72 -9.02 12.53 -13.04
CA PHE A 72 -7.80 12.61 -12.25
C PHE A 72 -6.77 13.51 -12.96
N GLU A 73 -6.19 14.45 -12.21
CA GLU A 73 -5.16 15.38 -12.71
C GLU A 73 -3.80 15.07 -12.09
N SER A 74 -3.74 14.90 -10.77
CA SER A 74 -2.51 14.54 -10.06
C SER A 74 -2.76 14.10 -8.62
N VAL A 75 -1.76 13.44 -8.02
CA VAL A 75 -1.65 13.29 -6.57
C VAL A 75 -0.28 13.74 -6.07
N GLU A 76 -0.28 14.51 -4.98
CA GLU A 76 0.94 15.02 -4.36
C GLU A 76 1.03 14.58 -2.90
N GLY A 77 2.24 14.25 -2.46
CA GLY A 77 2.59 14.02 -1.06
C GLY A 77 3.70 14.98 -0.64
N LYS A 78 3.53 15.71 0.45
CA LYS A 78 4.46 16.75 0.88
C LYS A 78 4.62 16.83 2.40
N LYS A 79 5.87 16.97 2.83
CA LYS A 79 6.24 17.30 4.21
C LYS A 79 6.43 18.80 4.33
N PHE A 80 5.70 19.40 5.26
CA PHE A 80 5.91 20.77 5.68
C PHE A 80 6.60 20.77 7.03
N ARG A 81 7.70 21.52 7.11
CA ARG A 81 8.43 21.77 8.36
C ARG A 81 8.28 23.24 8.70
N GLY A 82 7.33 23.54 9.57
CA GLY A 82 6.97 24.90 9.94
C GLY A 82 7.54 25.27 11.31
N ALA A 83 7.68 26.57 11.59
CA ALA A 83 8.16 27.05 12.88
C ALA A 83 7.26 26.62 14.07
N ALA A 84 5.94 26.48 13.82
CA ALA A 84 4.97 26.09 14.84
C ALA A 84 4.60 24.60 14.78
N LYS A 85 4.52 24.02 13.58
CA LYS A 85 4.06 22.64 13.35
C LYS A 85 4.78 22.00 12.18
N ASP A 86 5.08 20.72 12.33
CA ASP A 86 5.44 19.83 11.24
C ASP A 86 4.20 19.07 10.79
N LEU A 87 3.91 19.13 9.50
CA LEU A 87 2.72 18.52 8.89
C LEU A 87 3.17 17.63 7.74
N ASP A 88 2.47 16.51 7.55
CA ASP A 88 2.51 15.76 6.30
C ASP A 88 1.14 15.91 5.62
N LEU A 89 1.15 16.17 4.30
CA LEU A 89 -0.02 16.45 3.48
C LEU A 89 -0.03 15.53 2.26
N ALA A 90 -1.18 14.92 1.97
CA ALA A 90 -1.46 14.33 0.66
C ALA A 90 -2.63 15.07 0.01
N SER A 91 -2.61 15.20 -1.32
CA SER A 91 -3.62 15.96 -2.07
C SER A 91 -3.89 15.31 -3.41
N PHE A 92 -5.13 14.84 -3.62
CA PHE A 92 -5.63 14.43 -4.94
C PHE A 92 -6.28 15.61 -5.63
N SER A 93 -5.99 15.80 -6.91
CA SER A 93 -6.56 16.83 -7.77
C SER A 93 -7.35 16.20 -8.91
N TYR A 94 -8.57 16.70 -9.12
CA TYR A 94 -9.45 16.30 -10.20
C TYR A 94 -10.00 17.53 -10.93
N LYS A 95 -10.33 17.37 -12.20
CA LYS A 95 -10.80 18.45 -13.05
C LYS A 95 -11.95 18.06 -13.96
N ASN A 96 -12.93 18.96 -14.09
CA ASN A 96 -14.04 18.88 -15.03
C ASN A 96 -14.17 20.22 -15.77
N GLY A 97 -13.55 20.32 -16.95
CA GLY A 97 -13.44 21.59 -17.68
C GLY A 97 -12.72 22.66 -16.87
N ASP A 98 -13.46 23.70 -16.47
CA ASP A 98 -12.99 24.82 -15.66
C ASP A 98 -13.13 24.60 -14.15
N GLU A 99 -13.69 23.46 -13.73
CA GLU A 99 -13.95 23.14 -12.33
C GLU A 99 -12.81 22.31 -11.75
N GLN A 100 -12.34 22.72 -10.57
CA GLN A 100 -11.35 21.99 -9.79
C GLN A 100 -12.04 21.31 -8.60
N LEU A 101 -11.59 20.10 -8.30
CA LEU A 101 -11.90 19.37 -7.08
C LEU A 101 -10.58 18.93 -6.46
N THR A 102 -10.40 19.17 -5.17
CA THR A 102 -9.23 18.72 -4.44
C THR A 102 -9.65 18.00 -3.17
N ILE A 103 -9.04 16.85 -2.91
CA ILE A 103 -9.23 16.06 -1.70
C ILE A 103 -7.89 16.03 -0.97
N LYS A 104 -7.87 16.50 0.27
CA LYS A 104 -6.65 16.64 1.07
C LYS A 104 -6.72 15.81 2.34
N GLU A 105 -5.59 15.21 2.66
CA GLU A 105 -5.34 14.47 3.90
C GLU A 105 -4.16 15.12 4.63
N THR A 106 -4.33 15.45 5.90
CA THR A 106 -3.30 16.13 6.70
C THR A 106 -3.15 15.48 8.06
N ILE A 107 -1.91 15.18 8.44
CA ILE A 107 -1.55 14.77 9.79
C ILE A 107 -0.55 15.75 10.40
N VAL A 108 -0.75 16.06 11.69
CA VAL A 108 0.20 16.87 12.46
C VAL A 108 1.21 15.93 13.10
N ILE A 109 2.48 16.01 12.68
CA ILE A 109 3.56 15.14 13.17
C ILE A 109 4.11 15.67 14.49
N LYS A 110 4.30 16.98 14.57
CA LYS A 110 4.88 17.62 15.75
C LYS A 110 4.30 19.01 15.92
N THR A 111 3.94 19.34 17.15
CA THR A 111 3.63 20.71 17.57
C THR A 111 4.82 21.23 18.38
N ILE A 112 5.44 22.32 17.93
CA ILE A 112 6.64 22.90 18.55
C ILE A 112 6.25 24.00 19.55
N GLN A 113 5.16 24.72 19.29
CA GLN A 113 4.60 25.71 20.20
C GLN A 113 3.12 25.43 20.44
N ASN A 114 2.76 25.26 21.71
CA ASN A 114 1.38 25.33 22.17
C ASN A 114 1.01 26.81 22.32
N THR A 115 0.71 27.48 21.22
CA THR A 115 0.04 28.79 21.32
C THR A 115 -1.37 28.54 21.85
N GLU A 116 -1.67 29.12 23.01
CA GLU A 116 -3.00 29.06 23.63
C GLU A 116 -4.08 29.46 22.63
N LEU A 117 -5.21 28.73 22.67
CA LEU A 117 -6.38 29.02 21.85
C LEU A 117 -6.83 30.46 22.13
N SER A 118 -6.60 31.35 21.17
CA SER A 118 -7.49 32.49 20.92
C SER A 118 -8.91 31.94 20.88
N THR A 119 -9.85 32.56 21.59
CA THR A 119 -11.28 32.30 21.46
C THR A 119 -11.62 32.25 19.98
N LEU A 120 -11.78 31.03 19.46
CA LEU A 120 -12.09 30.82 18.06
C LEU A 120 -13.50 31.39 17.85
N PRO A 121 -13.73 32.14 16.76
CA PRO A 121 -15.09 32.51 16.41
C PRO A 121 -15.95 31.24 16.34
N GLU A 122 -17.22 31.39 16.73
CA GLU A 122 -18.18 30.30 16.73
C GLU A 122 -18.23 29.68 15.32
N ASP A 123 -18.06 28.36 15.23
CA ASP A 123 -18.02 27.64 13.95
C ASP A 123 -19.43 27.62 13.35
N THR A 124 -19.70 28.51 12.39
CA THR A 124 -21.00 28.66 11.74
C THR A 124 -21.25 27.68 10.59
N ARG A 125 -20.31 26.76 10.34
CA ARG A 125 -20.39 25.82 9.23
C ARG A 125 -21.46 24.76 9.50
N GLU A 126 -22.11 24.32 8.42
CA GLU A 126 -23.18 23.34 8.51
C GLU A 126 -22.64 21.98 8.96
N ILE A 127 -23.33 21.35 9.92
CA ILE A 127 -23.01 20.02 10.39
C ILE A 127 -23.56 18.98 9.42
N VAL A 128 -22.74 18.03 8.99
CA VAL A 128 -23.15 16.91 8.13
C VAL A 128 -22.64 15.59 8.70
N ASP A 129 -23.31 14.48 8.36
CA ASP A 129 -22.88 13.13 8.74
C ASP A 129 -22.11 12.44 7.60
N ILE A 130 -20.91 11.94 7.92
CA ILE A 130 -20.03 11.20 7.03
C ILE A 130 -19.75 9.84 7.68
N ASN A 131 -20.60 8.85 7.40
CA ASN A 131 -20.48 7.50 7.96
C ASN A 131 -20.45 7.48 9.51
N GLY A 132 -21.30 8.28 10.17
CA GLY A 132 -21.30 8.41 11.63
C GLY A 132 -20.24 9.37 12.18
N ILE A 133 -19.42 9.98 11.32
CA ILE A 133 -18.43 11.00 11.68
C ILE A 133 -19.02 12.38 11.38
N GLU A 134 -18.92 13.28 12.35
CA GLU A 134 -19.32 14.67 12.18
C GLU A 134 -18.40 15.42 11.20
N GLY A 135 -18.98 15.96 10.13
CA GLY A 135 -18.32 16.84 9.17
C GLY A 135 -18.84 18.28 9.25
N ARG A 136 -18.07 19.20 8.67
CA ARG A 136 -18.38 20.64 8.57
C ARG A 136 -18.37 21.06 7.10
N TYR A 137 -19.51 21.52 6.59
CA TYR A 137 -19.69 22.02 5.24
C TYR A 137 -19.82 23.55 5.22
N SER A 138 -19.20 24.21 4.26
CA SER A 138 -19.43 25.62 3.96
C SER A 138 -19.29 25.94 2.47
N GLU A 139 -19.89 27.06 2.08
CA GLU A 139 -19.72 27.66 0.76
C GLU A 139 -19.42 29.15 0.92
N GLU A 140 -18.19 29.54 0.61
CA GLU A 140 -17.70 30.90 0.80
C GLU A 140 -16.95 31.36 -0.45
N ASN A 141 -17.31 32.53 -0.98
CA ASN A 141 -16.67 33.11 -2.17
C ASN A 141 -16.63 32.17 -3.39
N GLY A 142 -17.63 31.31 -3.55
CA GLY A 142 -17.69 30.32 -4.62
C GLY A 142 -16.78 29.09 -4.41
N ILE A 143 -16.18 28.96 -3.23
CA ILE A 143 -15.45 27.75 -2.83
C ILE A 143 -16.36 26.95 -1.91
N LYS A 144 -16.63 25.71 -2.28
CA LYS A 144 -17.29 24.73 -1.43
C LYS A 144 -16.24 23.96 -0.66
N LEU A 145 -16.39 23.85 0.65
CA LEU A 145 -15.47 23.17 1.55
C LEU A 145 -16.23 22.18 2.42
N LEU A 146 -15.76 20.94 2.48
CA LEU A 146 -16.21 19.93 3.42
C LEU A 146 -15.01 19.41 4.19
N GLY A 147 -15.01 19.48 5.52
CA GLY A 147 -13.93 18.98 6.36
C GLY A 147 -14.42 18.00 7.44
N TRP A 148 -13.63 16.97 7.74
CA TRP A 148 -13.89 16.00 8.80
C TRP A 148 -12.59 15.39 9.33
N LYS A 149 -12.68 14.52 10.34
CA LYS A 149 -11.50 13.86 10.93
C LYS A 149 -11.74 12.37 11.12
N ILE A 150 -10.70 11.59 10.82
CA ILE A 150 -10.64 10.15 11.13
C ILE A 150 -9.41 9.95 12.03
N GLY A 151 -9.63 9.74 13.33
CA GLY A 151 -8.56 9.71 14.32
C GLY A 151 -7.73 11.01 14.30
N ASN A 152 -6.43 10.91 14.00
CA ASN A 152 -5.52 12.05 13.88
C ASN A 152 -5.42 12.62 12.45
N LEU A 153 -6.05 11.97 11.47
CA LEU A 153 -6.07 12.43 10.09
C LEU A 153 -7.18 13.47 9.90
N SER A 154 -6.81 14.67 9.46
CA SER A 154 -7.76 15.69 9.05
C SER A 154 -7.97 15.61 7.54
N LEU A 155 -9.22 15.50 7.12
CA LEU A 155 -9.60 15.37 5.72
C LEU A 155 -10.38 16.59 5.29
N SER A 156 -10.21 16.98 4.03
CA SER A 156 -11.03 18.03 3.43
C SER A 156 -11.23 17.84 1.95
N ILE A 157 -12.40 18.24 1.46
CA ILE A 157 -12.73 18.35 0.05
C ILE A 157 -13.00 19.82 -0.23
N SER A 158 -12.35 20.35 -1.25
CA SER A 158 -12.59 21.69 -1.75
C SER A 158 -12.94 21.64 -3.23
N SER A 159 -13.96 22.38 -3.66
CA SER A 159 -14.29 22.52 -5.07
C SER A 159 -14.65 23.96 -5.44
N TRP A 160 -14.16 24.39 -6.60
CA TRP A 160 -14.36 25.73 -7.13
C TRP A 160 -14.26 25.73 -8.65
N LYS A 161 -14.73 26.80 -9.29
CA LYS A 161 -14.66 26.99 -10.74
C LYS A 161 -13.81 28.19 -11.10
N ASN A 162 -12.82 27.99 -11.96
CA ASN A 162 -11.96 29.05 -12.47
C ASN A 162 -12.58 29.66 -13.73
N LYS A 163 -13.02 30.93 -13.69
CA LYS A 163 -13.51 31.64 -14.88
C LYS A 163 -12.64 32.87 -15.13
N GLY A 164 -11.56 32.69 -15.89
CA GLY A 164 -10.55 33.72 -16.11
C GLY A 164 -9.76 34.00 -14.82
N GLN A 165 -9.74 35.26 -14.37
CA GLN A 165 -9.10 35.65 -13.10
C GLN A 165 -10.03 35.52 -11.87
N ASN A 166 -11.31 35.17 -12.08
CA ASN A 166 -12.30 35.11 -11.00
C ASN A 166 -12.62 33.66 -10.62
N GLN A 167 -12.77 33.42 -9.31
CA GLN A 167 -13.31 32.18 -8.77
C GLN A 167 -14.83 32.29 -8.65
N THR A 168 -15.53 31.23 -9.04
CA THR A 168 -16.99 31.13 -8.97
C THR A 168 -17.39 29.78 -8.39
N SER A 169 -18.65 29.65 -7.95
CA SER A 169 -19.17 28.40 -7.38
C SER A 169 -19.07 27.25 -8.39
N SER A 170 -18.54 26.10 -7.93
CA SER A 170 -18.56 24.86 -8.70
C SER A 170 -19.99 24.31 -8.82
N SER A 171 -20.24 23.57 -9.91
CA SER A 171 -21.48 22.80 -10.09
C SER A 171 -21.61 21.62 -9.13
N LEU A 172 -20.53 21.21 -8.45
CA LEU A 172 -20.51 20.08 -7.52
C LEU A 172 -21.50 20.29 -6.36
N GLY A 173 -22.49 19.41 -6.24
CA GLY A 173 -23.48 19.48 -5.18
C GLY A 173 -22.89 19.14 -3.80
N LYS A 174 -23.50 19.65 -2.73
CA LYS A 174 -23.18 19.25 -1.36
C LYS A 174 -23.29 17.73 -1.17
N GLU A 175 -24.34 17.12 -1.72
CA GLU A 175 -24.55 15.67 -1.62
C GLU A 175 -23.42 14.89 -2.31
N ASP A 176 -22.93 15.36 -3.46
CA ASP A 176 -21.77 14.75 -4.12
C ASP A 176 -20.51 14.87 -3.26
N MET A 177 -20.28 16.02 -2.61
CA MET A 177 -19.16 16.16 -1.67
C MET A 177 -19.27 15.20 -0.49
N ILE A 178 -20.48 15.01 0.05
CA ILE A 178 -20.73 14.02 1.12
C ILE A 178 -20.46 12.60 0.60
N ASN A 179 -20.90 12.27 -0.61
CA ASN A 179 -20.65 10.95 -1.21
C ASN A 179 -19.16 10.71 -1.46
N ILE A 180 -18.42 11.72 -1.92
CA ILE A 180 -16.96 11.64 -2.01
C ILE A 180 -16.39 11.39 -0.61
N ALA A 181 -16.77 12.19 0.41
CA ALA A 181 -16.25 12.03 1.77
C ALA A 181 -16.52 10.65 2.36
N LYS A 182 -17.73 10.11 2.17
CA LYS A 182 -18.11 8.75 2.59
C LYS A 182 -17.31 7.67 1.87
N SER A 183 -16.79 7.97 0.68
CA SER A 183 -15.96 7.06 -0.12
C SER A 183 -14.47 7.14 0.22
N VAL A 184 -14.01 8.18 0.91
CA VAL A 184 -12.63 8.28 1.42
C VAL A 184 -12.53 7.50 2.72
N ARG A 185 -12.40 6.19 2.60
CA ARG A 185 -12.21 5.26 3.71
C ARG A 185 -11.31 4.10 3.29
N GLU A 186 -10.78 3.37 4.26
CA GLU A 186 -10.17 2.09 3.95
C GLU A 186 -11.23 1.14 3.38
N LYS A 187 -10.86 0.39 2.34
CA LYS A 187 -11.64 -0.76 1.87
C LYS A 187 -11.78 -1.74 3.02
N THR A 188 -12.97 -2.33 3.14
CA THR A 188 -13.16 -3.50 3.99
C THR A 188 -12.39 -4.70 3.41
N PRO A 189 -12.04 -5.70 4.23
CA PRO A 189 -11.48 -6.95 3.73
C PRO A 189 -12.31 -7.55 2.59
N GLU A 190 -13.63 -7.57 2.73
CA GLU A 190 -14.57 -8.13 1.77
C GLU A 190 -14.52 -7.41 0.42
N GLU A 191 -14.48 -6.07 0.43
CA GLU A 191 -14.36 -5.26 -0.79
C GLU A 191 -13.01 -5.47 -1.49
N ALA A 192 -11.92 -5.56 -0.72
CA ALA A 192 -10.58 -5.77 -1.27
C ALA A 192 -10.43 -7.16 -1.91
N ILE A 193 -10.99 -8.21 -1.26
CA ILE A 193 -11.06 -9.55 -1.84
C ILE A 193 -11.95 -9.56 -3.07
N ALA A 194 -13.13 -8.95 -3.01
CA ALA A 194 -14.05 -8.89 -4.16
C ALA A 194 -13.40 -8.22 -5.37
N GLU A 195 -12.67 -7.12 -5.19
CA GLU A 195 -11.93 -6.49 -6.28
C GLU A 195 -10.85 -7.41 -6.85
N ALA A 196 -10.02 -8.01 -5.99
CA ALA A 196 -8.98 -8.94 -6.44
C ALA A 196 -9.58 -10.14 -7.19
N GLN A 197 -10.72 -10.65 -6.73
CA GLN A 197 -11.45 -11.77 -7.30
C GLN A 197 -11.93 -11.50 -8.73
N THR A 198 -12.23 -10.25 -9.09
CA THR A 198 -12.63 -9.91 -10.48
C THR A 198 -11.50 -10.08 -11.50
N LYS A 199 -10.25 -10.18 -11.04
CA LYS A 199 -9.04 -10.21 -11.90
C LYS A 199 -8.45 -11.62 -12.05
N VAL A 200 -8.99 -12.61 -11.35
CA VAL A 200 -8.54 -14.01 -11.37
C VAL A 200 -9.73 -14.96 -11.58
N SER A 201 -9.46 -16.14 -12.14
CA SER A 201 -10.47 -17.15 -12.47
C SER A 201 -10.68 -18.20 -11.37
N PHE A 202 -9.75 -18.31 -10.43
CA PHE A 202 -9.87 -19.18 -9.26
C PHE A 202 -10.48 -18.43 -8.07
N SER A 203 -11.10 -19.16 -7.14
CA SER A 203 -11.60 -18.59 -5.89
C SER A 203 -10.44 -18.26 -4.95
N ILE A 204 -10.31 -17.00 -4.55
CA ILE A 204 -9.27 -16.54 -3.62
C ILE A 204 -9.53 -17.15 -2.24
N LEU A 205 -8.56 -17.90 -1.74
CA LEU A 205 -8.67 -18.60 -0.46
C LEU A 205 -8.32 -17.66 0.70
N GLN A 206 -9.11 -17.74 1.77
CA GLN A 206 -8.94 -16.89 2.95
C GLN A 206 -8.60 -17.73 4.20
N PRO A 207 -7.56 -17.37 4.95
CA PRO A 207 -7.25 -18.03 6.22
C PRO A 207 -8.29 -17.68 7.29
N THR A 208 -8.78 -18.68 8.03
CA THR A 208 -9.62 -18.42 9.21
C THR A 208 -8.81 -18.04 10.45
N TYR A 209 -7.48 -18.16 10.40
CA TYR A 209 -6.57 -17.78 11.47
C TYR A 209 -5.53 -16.76 10.96
N ILE A 210 -5.49 -15.60 11.60
CA ILE A 210 -4.48 -14.57 11.39
C ILE A 210 -3.59 -14.49 12.65
N PRO A 211 -2.25 -14.49 12.51
CA PRO A 211 -1.35 -14.36 13.66
C PRO A 211 -1.62 -13.10 14.48
N GLU A 212 -1.35 -13.16 15.78
CA GLU A 212 -1.66 -12.05 16.70
C GLU A 212 -0.96 -10.75 16.30
N GLY A 213 -1.75 -9.66 16.28
CA GLY A 213 -1.29 -8.32 15.91
C GLY A 213 -1.24 -8.05 14.41
N TYR A 214 -1.54 -9.05 13.56
CA TYR A 214 -1.69 -8.84 12.12
C TYR A 214 -3.14 -8.49 11.76
N ARG A 215 -3.29 -7.55 10.81
CA ARG A 215 -4.56 -7.21 10.15
C ARG A 215 -4.38 -7.18 8.64
N MET A 216 -5.43 -7.40 7.87
CA MET A 216 -5.36 -7.35 6.41
C MET A 216 -5.02 -5.92 5.92
N ASN A 217 -4.02 -5.82 5.06
CA ASN A 217 -3.72 -4.61 4.30
C ASN A 217 -4.54 -4.60 3.00
N THR A 218 -5.70 -3.97 3.10
CA THR A 218 -6.68 -3.93 2.01
C THR A 218 -6.23 -3.12 0.79
N ALA A 219 -5.26 -2.20 0.91
CA ALA A 219 -4.72 -1.47 -0.26
C ALA A 219 -3.79 -2.31 -1.12
N GLN A 220 -3.06 -3.25 -0.50
CA GLN A 220 -2.09 -4.06 -1.23
C GLN A 220 -2.69 -5.36 -1.76
N THR A 221 -3.92 -5.69 -1.35
CA THR A 221 -4.62 -6.86 -1.83
C THR A 221 -4.90 -6.75 -3.33
N THR A 222 -4.51 -7.76 -4.10
CA THR A 222 -4.56 -7.67 -5.56
C THR A 222 -4.80 -9.02 -6.21
N GLY A 223 -5.45 -9.00 -7.38
CA GLY A 223 -5.49 -10.08 -8.34
C GLY A 223 -4.87 -9.62 -9.65
N THR A 224 -4.08 -10.47 -10.30
CA THR A 224 -3.38 -10.15 -11.55
C THR A 224 -3.39 -11.35 -12.47
N ARG A 225 -3.63 -11.09 -13.76
CA ARG A 225 -3.45 -12.06 -14.83
C ARG A 225 -2.31 -11.60 -15.73
N PHE A 226 -1.27 -12.42 -15.82
CA PHE A 226 -0.11 -12.21 -16.67
C PHE A 226 -0.18 -13.15 -17.86
N ARG A 227 -0.04 -12.60 -19.07
CA ARG A 227 0.01 -13.37 -20.32
C ARG A 227 1.31 -13.06 -21.07
N GLY A 228 2.34 -13.81 -20.74
CA GLY A 228 3.62 -13.79 -21.44
C GLY A 228 3.63 -14.73 -22.64
N THR A 229 4.71 -14.69 -23.41
CA THR A 229 4.91 -15.57 -24.57
C THR A 229 5.14 -17.03 -24.16
N SER A 230 5.82 -17.26 -23.03
CA SER A 230 6.18 -18.58 -22.51
C SER A 230 5.40 -19.01 -21.26
N VAL A 231 4.79 -18.06 -20.54
CA VAL A 231 4.08 -18.29 -19.28
C VAL A 231 2.78 -17.50 -19.27
N GLU A 232 1.68 -18.18 -18.97
CA GLU A 232 0.41 -17.56 -18.59
C GLU A 232 0.11 -17.92 -17.14
N LEU A 233 -0.06 -16.90 -16.29
CA LEU A 233 -0.19 -17.02 -14.84
C LEU A 233 -1.32 -16.12 -14.34
N GLU A 234 -2.15 -16.64 -13.44
CA GLU A 234 -2.98 -15.82 -12.57
C GLU A 234 -2.41 -15.84 -11.15
N GLN A 235 -2.47 -14.71 -10.47
CA GLN A 235 -1.97 -14.56 -9.11
C GLN A 235 -2.92 -13.71 -8.27
N SER A 236 -3.19 -14.16 -7.04
CA SER A 236 -3.77 -13.34 -5.98
C SER A 236 -2.67 -13.05 -4.94
N SER A 237 -2.77 -11.92 -4.25
CA SER A 237 -1.91 -11.61 -3.11
C SER A 237 -2.71 -10.87 -2.06
N ILE A 238 -2.78 -11.44 -0.85
CA ILE A 238 -3.42 -10.85 0.33
C ILE A 238 -2.31 -10.50 1.31
N PHE A 239 -2.18 -9.22 1.59
CA PHE A 239 -1.17 -8.71 2.51
C PHE A 239 -1.80 -8.53 3.89
N TYR A 240 -1.02 -8.83 4.91
CA TYR A 240 -1.31 -8.56 6.31
C TYR A 240 -0.17 -7.76 6.90
N ILE A 241 -0.51 -6.79 7.74
CA ILE A 241 0.45 -5.89 8.39
C ILE A 241 0.31 -5.98 9.90
N LYS A 242 1.44 -5.93 10.58
CA LYS A 242 1.54 -5.79 12.03
C LYS A 242 2.31 -4.52 12.35
N GLY A 243 1.65 -3.59 13.05
CA GLY A 243 2.14 -2.24 13.31
C GLY A 243 1.01 -1.23 13.36
N ASP A 244 1.38 0.05 13.49
CA ASP A 244 0.44 1.15 13.65
C ASP A 244 -0.25 1.51 12.32
N GLU A 245 -1.54 1.87 12.37
CA GLU A 245 -2.43 1.86 11.20
C GLU A 245 -1.97 2.78 10.06
N PHE A 246 -1.19 3.79 10.37
CA PHE A 246 -0.78 4.83 9.46
C PHE A 246 0.72 4.84 9.14
N PHE A 247 1.59 4.25 9.96
CA PHE A 247 3.05 4.46 9.85
C PHE A 247 3.79 3.37 9.08
N ALA A 248 4.95 3.71 8.52
CA ALA A 248 5.76 2.85 7.64
C ALA A 248 6.57 1.73 8.35
N LYS A 249 6.44 1.56 9.68
CA LYS A 249 7.15 0.53 10.46
C LYS A 249 6.29 -0.71 10.63
N ASN A 250 6.26 -1.56 9.61
CA ASN A 250 5.37 -2.72 9.60
C ASN A 250 6.15 -4.02 9.32
N GLU A 251 5.78 -5.08 10.04
CA GLU A 251 6.00 -6.43 9.54
C GLU A 251 4.91 -6.73 8.51
N ILE A 252 5.30 -7.31 7.39
CA ILE A 252 4.42 -7.66 6.28
C ILE A 252 4.41 -9.18 6.15
N LEU A 253 3.20 -9.72 6.08
CA LEU A 253 2.91 -11.12 5.80
C LEU A 253 2.08 -11.17 4.52
N ASN A 254 2.54 -11.89 3.52
CA ASN A 254 1.88 -11.99 2.22
C ASN A 254 1.45 -13.44 1.99
N LEU A 255 0.15 -13.66 1.83
CA LEU A 255 -0.42 -14.88 1.30
C LEU A 255 -0.60 -14.70 -0.22
N ARG A 256 0.14 -15.49 -0.99
CA ARG A 256 0.09 -15.52 -2.44
C ARG A 256 -0.50 -16.84 -2.91
N GLU A 257 -1.42 -16.77 -3.87
CA GLU A 257 -1.89 -17.93 -4.61
C GLU A 257 -1.56 -17.71 -6.09
N SER A 258 -1.14 -18.77 -6.76
CA SER A 258 -0.68 -18.74 -8.14
C SER A 258 -1.26 -19.92 -8.91
N LEU A 259 -1.87 -19.64 -10.06
CA LEU A 259 -2.39 -20.63 -11.00
C LEU A 259 -1.61 -20.51 -12.32
N THR A 260 -0.77 -21.50 -12.60
CA THR A 260 -0.09 -21.61 -13.89
C THR A 260 -1.05 -22.18 -14.94
N ILE A 261 -1.44 -21.35 -15.91
CA ILE A 261 -2.36 -21.73 -17.00
C ILE A 261 -1.58 -22.37 -18.15
N LYS A 262 -0.41 -21.81 -18.45
CA LYS A 262 0.47 -22.27 -19.52
C LYS A 262 1.92 -22.09 -19.12
N GLU A 263 2.73 -23.11 -19.33
CA GLU A 263 4.17 -23.06 -19.14
C GLU A 263 4.85 -23.87 -20.26
N ASP A 264 5.46 -23.16 -21.21
CA ASP A 264 6.16 -23.77 -22.36
C ASP A 264 7.65 -24.00 -22.07
N THR A 265 8.12 -23.65 -20.87
CA THR A 265 9.54 -23.69 -20.50
C THR A 265 9.82 -24.81 -19.52
N THR A 266 10.63 -25.78 -19.94
CA THR A 266 11.37 -26.64 -19.01
C THR A 266 12.45 -25.79 -18.32
N PHE A 267 12.15 -25.27 -17.14
CA PHE A 267 13.18 -24.62 -16.33
C PHE A 267 14.20 -25.69 -15.91
N PRO A 268 15.51 -25.43 -16.05
CA PRO A 268 16.51 -26.31 -15.46
C PRO A 268 16.28 -26.33 -13.95
N GLU A 269 16.15 -27.52 -13.37
CA GLU A 269 16.05 -27.70 -11.92
C GLU A 269 17.20 -26.93 -11.26
N SER A 270 16.85 -25.88 -10.54
CA SER A 270 17.83 -25.08 -9.80
C SER A 270 18.39 -25.97 -8.70
N THR A 271 19.63 -26.44 -8.86
CA THR A 271 20.38 -27.20 -7.85
C THR A 271 20.87 -26.27 -6.74
N SER A 272 19.97 -25.48 -6.16
CA SER A 272 20.26 -24.65 -5.02
C SER A 272 20.36 -25.55 -3.79
N ASN A 273 21.49 -25.48 -3.07
CA ASN A 273 21.71 -26.18 -1.80
C ASN A 273 20.89 -25.53 -0.65
N ILE A 274 19.67 -25.12 -0.93
CA ILE A 274 18.80 -24.49 0.05
C ILE A 274 18.25 -25.57 0.98
N LYS A 275 18.47 -25.39 2.28
CA LYS A 275 18.03 -26.36 3.29
C LYS A 275 16.57 -26.09 3.67
N TRP A 276 15.67 -26.78 2.99
CA TRP A 276 14.24 -26.76 3.29
C TRP A 276 13.91 -27.57 4.55
N LYS A 277 12.87 -27.14 5.29
CA LYS A 277 12.17 -27.97 6.27
C LYS A 277 10.83 -28.39 5.67
N TYR A 278 10.56 -29.69 5.63
CA TYR A 278 9.28 -30.22 5.15
C TYR A 278 8.24 -30.18 6.28
N ILE A 279 7.04 -29.72 5.98
CA ILE A 279 5.96 -29.54 6.96
C ILE A 279 4.66 -30.09 6.37
N ASP A 280 3.86 -30.79 7.17
CA ASP A 280 2.50 -31.19 6.78
C ASP A 280 1.50 -30.04 6.96
N ILE A 281 0.78 -29.71 5.89
CA ILE A 281 -0.29 -28.71 5.84
C ILE A 281 -1.55 -29.41 5.35
N ASN A 282 -2.39 -29.83 6.30
CA ASN A 282 -3.65 -30.52 6.02
C ASN A 282 -3.50 -31.77 5.12
N GLY A 283 -2.44 -32.56 5.33
CA GLY A 283 -2.14 -33.75 4.52
C GLY A 283 -1.34 -33.47 3.25
N VAL A 284 -1.01 -32.20 2.95
CA VAL A 284 -0.11 -31.83 1.85
C VAL A 284 1.27 -31.47 2.39
N GLN A 285 2.32 -31.95 1.73
CA GLN A 285 3.69 -31.58 2.05
C GLN A 285 4.00 -30.15 1.58
N GLY A 286 4.29 -29.27 2.52
CA GLY A 286 4.83 -27.93 2.29
C GLY A 286 6.33 -27.85 2.58
N HIS A 287 6.94 -26.76 2.09
CA HIS A 287 8.35 -26.46 2.21
C HIS A 287 8.54 -25.11 2.92
N PHE A 288 9.20 -25.14 4.07
CA PHE A 288 9.57 -23.96 4.83
C PHE A 288 11.04 -23.60 4.60
N LEU A 289 11.29 -22.32 4.40
CA LEU A 289 12.61 -21.71 4.29
C LEU A 289 12.71 -20.49 5.20
N GLU A 290 13.84 -20.39 5.89
CA GLU A 290 14.27 -19.19 6.58
C GLU A 290 15.61 -18.76 5.99
N GLU A 291 15.63 -17.60 5.38
CA GLU A 291 16.82 -17.03 4.74
C GLU A 291 17.74 -16.38 5.77
N PRO A 292 19.05 -16.18 5.46
CA PRO A 292 20.00 -15.58 6.39
C PRO A 292 19.64 -14.15 6.85
N ASP A 293 18.86 -13.42 6.05
CA ASP A 293 18.35 -12.09 6.37
C ASP A 293 17.07 -12.13 7.25
N GLY A 294 16.55 -13.33 7.51
CA GLY A 294 15.37 -13.60 8.32
C GLY A 294 14.04 -13.49 7.57
N VAL A 295 14.05 -13.40 6.23
CA VAL A 295 12.85 -13.71 5.42
C VAL A 295 12.44 -15.15 5.72
N LYS A 296 11.15 -15.36 5.95
CA LYS A 296 10.58 -16.70 6.06
C LYS A 296 9.55 -16.93 4.97
N SER A 297 9.58 -18.09 4.34
CA SER A 297 8.58 -18.52 3.37
C SER A 297 8.09 -19.94 3.64
N LEU A 298 6.81 -20.18 3.40
CA LEU A 298 6.16 -21.48 3.48
C LEU A 298 5.38 -21.68 2.18
N ASN A 299 5.75 -22.70 1.40
CA ASN A 299 5.15 -22.98 0.08
C ASN A 299 4.51 -24.37 0.07
N TRP A 300 3.33 -24.51 -0.52
CA TRP A 300 2.66 -25.79 -0.72
C TRP A 300 1.68 -25.71 -1.89
N GLU A 301 1.09 -26.83 -2.26
CA GLU A 301 0.16 -26.90 -3.39
C GLU A 301 -1.22 -27.40 -2.94
N ILE A 302 -2.29 -26.89 -3.55
CA ILE A 302 -3.65 -27.42 -3.39
C ILE A 302 -4.24 -27.59 -4.79
N GLY A 303 -4.33 -28.83 -5.26
CA GLY A 303 -4.76 -29.11 -6.63
C GLY A 303 -3.78 -28.50 -7.65
N ASN A 304 -4.24 -27.54 -8.44
CA ASN A 304 -3.46 -26.80 -9.43
C ASN A 304 -3.01 -25.41 -8.94
N LEU A 305 -3.28 -25.06 -7.68
CA LEU A 305 -2.84 -23.81 -7.09
C LEU A 305 -1.55 -24.01 -6.31
N SER A 306 -0.56 -23.17 -6.58
CA SER A 306 0.61 -23.00 -5.73
C SER A 306 0.33 -21.91 -4.71
N LEU A 307 0.52 -22.20 -3.43
CA LEU A 307 0.34 -21.27 -2.33
C LEU A 307 1.67 -20.96 -1.68
N ALA A 308 1.85 -19.69 -1.29
CA ALA A 308 3.00 -19.24 -0.56
C ALA A 308 2.59 -18.24 0.52
N ILE A 309 3.07 -18.47 1.74
CA ILE A 309 3.09 -17.45 2.80
C ILE A 309 4.51 -16.97 2.94
N SER A 310 4.74 -15.66 2.77
CA SER A 310 6.05 -15.03 2.98
C SER A 310 5.95 -13.92 4.00
N SER A 311 6.94 -13.79 4.87
CA SER A 311 6.99 -12.75 5.90
C SER A 311 8.32 -12.03 5.90
N GLN A 312 8.24 -10.71 6.01
CA GLN A 312 9.39 -9.79 6.02
C GLN A 312 9.12 -8.61 6.96
N SER A 313 10.16 -8.02 7.55
CA SER A 313 10.01 -6.79 8.34
C SER A 313 10.90 -5.68 7.81
N TYR A 314 10.36 -4.46 7.77
CA TYR A 314 11.09 -3.28 7.30
C TYR A 314 11.22 -2.27 8.45
N ASN A 315 12.43 -1.78 8.71
CA ASN A 315 12.66 -0.74 9.69
C ASN A 315 13.61 0.33 9.14
N GLU A 316 13.04 1.40 8.56
CA GLU A 316 13.61 2.72 8.15
C GLU A 316 14.96 2.78 7.39
N SER A 317 15.73 1.69 7.31
CA SER A 317 16.98 1.53 6.56
C SER A 317 17.50 0.09 6.57
N ASP A 318 17.06 -0.76 7.52
CA ASP A 318 17.59 -2.11 7.68
C ASP A 318 16.51 -3.18 7.50
N PHE A 319 16.84 -4.20 6.70
CA PHE A 319 16.06 -5.43 6.62
C PHE A 319 16.27 -6.23 7.91
N LYS A 320 15.18 -6.57 8.59
CA LYS A 320 15.22 -7.45 9.76
C LYS A 320 14.35 -8.67 9.53
N GLY A 321 14.78 -9.79 10.10
CA GLY A 321 13.95 -10.98 10.18
C GLY A 321 12.63 -10.69 10.88
N THR A 322 11.56 -11.29 10.36
CA THR A 322 10.22 -11.22 10.94
C THR A 322 10.16 -11.87 12.33
N SER A 323 9.37 -11.29 13.24
CA SER A 323 9.02 -11.91 14.53
C SER A 323 8.17 -13.18 14.40
N LEU A 324 7.59 -13.43 13.23
CA LEU A 324 6.67 -14.55 13.00
C LEU A 324 7.41 -15.89 13.08
N SER A 325 6.91 -16.82 13.90
CA SER A 325 7.51 -18.17 14.00
C SER A 325 7.03 -19.09 12.87
N MET A 326 7.76 -20.17 12.63
CA MET A 326 7.35 -21.22 11.70
C MET A 326 5.99 -21.80 12.10
N GLU A 327 5.76 -22.03 13.38
CA GLU A 327 4.51 -22.59 13.92
C GLU A 327 3.31 -21.68 13.62
N GLU A 328 3.48 -20.37 13.73
CA GLU A 328 2.43 -19.38 13.41
C GLU A 328 2.08 -19.38 11.92
N MET A 329 3.09 -19.42 11.03
CA MET A 329 2.86 -19.55 9.59
C MET A 329 2.14 -20.85 9.24
N VAL A 330 2.49 -21.96 9.90
CA VAL A 330 1.85 -23.27 9.68
C VAL A 330 0.41 -23.27 10.18
N LYS A 331 0.12 -22.65 11.33
CA LYS A 331 -1.27 -22.48 11.82
C LYS A 331 -2.10 -21.69 10.81
N MET A 332 -1.56 -20.59 10.28
CA MET A 332 -2.24 -19.80 9.24
C MET A 332 -2.47 -20.64 7.99
N ALA A 333 -1.45 -21.32 7.46
CA ALA A 333 -1.58 -22.18 6.27
C ALA A 333 -2.65 -23.26 6.43
N ARG A 334 -2.69 -23.93 7.59
CA ARG A 334 -3.70 -24.96 7.88
C ARG A 334 -5.13 -24.42 8.01
N SER A 335 -5.28 -23.12 8.24
CA SER A 335 -6.58 -22.46 8.38
C SER A 335 -7.19 -21.99 7.05
N ILE A 336 -6.44 -22.08 5.95
CA ILE A 336 -6.90 -21.69 4.62
C ILE A 336 -7.90 -22.73 4.12
N LYS A 337 -9.04 -22.25 3.62
CA LYS A 337 -10.17 -23.06 3.15
C LYS A 337 -10.71 -22.56 1.83
#